data_AF-A0A2V7TNK4-F1
#
_entry.id   AF-A0A2V7TNK4-F1
#
_cell.length_a   1.000
_cell.length_b   1.000
_cell.length_c   1.000
_cell.angle_alpha   90.00
_cell.angle_beta   90.00
_cell.angle_gamma   90.00
#
_symmetry.space_group_name_H-M   'P 1'
#
loop_
_entity.id
_entity.type
_entity.pdbx_description
1 polymer ?
#
loop_
_entity_poly.entity_id
_entity_poly.type
_entity_poly.pdbx_seq_one_letter_code
_entity_poly.pdbx_strand_id
1 'polypeptide(L)'
;MSDLAAQQSVEQAPLEGVIKGEVLRMYQEVADHPEQEFHFFHGREAAEMFGYQRDWLERAPAGAVASFAGVGNPHLRSRLQPGETVLDLGSGAGLDSIIAGWQVGVSGHVLGVDLNPHMCAKAEAHAALAGGTMECRKGTMEDIPVPDASVDVIISNGVINLSFRKRRVIGELYRVLKPGGRVSIADIVSAKQLSQSIVNDPKLWAS
;
A
#
# COMPACT_ATOMS: atom_id res chain seq x y z
N MET A 1 -36.10 -12.34 5.97
CA MET A 1 -34.97 -11.40 5.76
C MET A 1 -33.60 -12.08 5.94
N SER A 2 -33.51 -13.40 6.16
CA SER A 2 -32.23 -14.10 6.38
C SER A 2 -31.59 -14.72 5.11
N ASP A 3 -32.36 -15.03 4.07
CA ASP A 3 -31.84 -15.77 2.90
C ASP A 3 -31.15 -14.90 1.83
N LEU A 4 -31.53 -13.62 1.69
CA LEU A 4 -30.91 -12.71 0.71
C LEU A 4 -29.47 -12.34 1.08
N ALA A 5 -29.16 -12.20 2.37
CA ALA A 5 -27.79 -11.91 2.83
C ALA A 5 -26.86 -13.12 2.66
N ALA A 6 -27.40 -14.34 2.83
CA ALA A 6 -26.65 -15.58 2.62
C ALA A 6 -26.38 -15.83 1.13
N GLN A 7 -27.37 -15.60 0.25
CA GLN A 7 -27.19 -15.73 -1.21
C GLN A 7 -26.22 -14.68 -1.79
N GLN A 8 -26.24 -13.43 -1.30
CA GLN A 8 -25.25 -12.41 -1.70
C GLN A 8 -23.81 -12.76 -1.29
N SER A 9 -23.62 -13.45 -0.16
CA SER A 9 -22.29 -13.80 0.34
C SER A 9 -21.59 -14.92 -0.45
N VAL A 10 -22.36 -15.80 -1.10
CA VAL A 10 -21.82 -16.95 -1.85
C VAL A 10 -21.45 -16.57 -3.29
N GLU A 11 -22.16 -15.62 -3.92
CA GLU A 11 -21.81 -15.07 -5.24
C GLU A 11 -20.66 -14.06 -5.21
N GLN A 12 -20.41 -13.40 -4.08
CA GLN A 12 -19.34 -12.41 -3.93
C GLN A 12 -17.93 -13.00 -3.82
N ALA A 13 -17.77 -14.15 -3.16
CA ALA A 13 -16.45 -14.75 -2.93
C ALA A 13 -15.72 -15.17 -4.24
N PRO A 14 -16.39 -15.76 -5.25
CA PRO A 14 -15.78 -16.01 -6.56
C PRO A 14 -15.36 -14.73 -7.28
N LEU A 15 -16.17 -13.67 -7.21
CA LEU A 15 -15.89 -12.40 -7.86
C LEU A 15 -14.74 -11.64 -7.18
N GLU A 16 -14.71 -11.60 -5.84
CA GLU A 16 -13.61 -11.03 -5.06
C GLU A 16 -12.28 -11.69 -5.40
N GLY A 17 -12.25 -13.03 -5.51
CA GLY A 17 -11.06 -13.78 -5.89
C GLY A 17 -10.53 -13.41 -7.27
N VAL A 18 -11.42 -13.29 -8.27
CA VAL A 18 -11.06 -12.89 -9.64
C VAL A 18 -10.51 -11.47 -9.66
N ILE A 19 -11.21 -10.53 -9.03
CA ILE A 19 -10.81 -9.12 -9.01
C ILE A 19 -9.46 -8.96 -8.31
N LYS A 20 -9.25 -9.61 -7.16
CA LYS A 20 -7.97 -9.59 -6.46
C LYS A 20 -6.84 -10.18 -7.32
N GLY A 21 -7.10 -11.25 -8.06
CA GLY A 21 -6.13 -11.86 -8.97
C GLY A 21 -5.70 -10.91 -10.09
N GLU A 22 -6.66 -10.25 -10.74
CA GLU A 22 -6.39 -9.27 -11.80
C GLU A 22 -5.63 -8.05 -11.28
N VAL A 23 -6.05 -7.52 -10.12
CA VAL A 23 -5.39 -6.40 -9.45
C VAL A 23 -3.93 -6.74 -9.12
N LEU A 24 -3.68 -7.91 -8.52
CA LEU A 24 -2.32 -8.37 -8.20
C LEU A 24 -1.45 -8.48 -9.45
N ARG A 25 -1.99 -9.05 -10.52
CA ARG A 25 -1.28 -9.20 -11.79
C ARG A 25 -0.91 -7.84 -12.38
N MET A 26 -1.86 -6.90 -12.39
CA MET A 26 -1.65 -5.55 -12.93
C MET A 26 -0.53 -4.80 -12.20
N TYR A 27 -0.55 -4.77 -10.87
CA TYR A 27 0.49 -4.08 -10.09
C TYR A 27 1.86 -4.77 -10.19
N GLN A 28 1.87 -6.11 -10.32
CA GLN A 28 3.11 -6.81 -10.61
C GLN A 28 3.67 -6.46 -11.99
N GLU A 29 2.82 -6.35 -13.02
CA GLU A 29 3.23 -5.96 -14.37
C GLU A 29 3.86 -4.56 -14.37
N VAL A 30 3.28 -3.58 -13.67
CA VAL A 30 3.90 -2.25 -13.50
C VAL A 30 5.28 -2.35 -12.88
N ALA A 31 5.43 -3.20 -11.87
CA ALA A 31 6.69 -3.32 -11.19
C ALA A 31 7.75 -3.99 -12.08
N ASP A 32 7.37 -5.01 -12.85
CA ASP A 32 8.28 -5.84 -13.65
C ASP A 32 8.60 -5.21 -15.01
N HIS A 33 7.66 -4.44 -15.56
CA HIS A 33 7.74 -3.77 -16.86
C HIS A 33 7.28 -2.30 -16.76
N PRO A 34 7.92 -1.47 -15.93
CA PRO A 34 7.50 -0.09 -15.69
C PRO A 34 7.60 0.82 -16.92
N GLU A 35 8.24 0.37 -18.00
CA GLU A 35 8.33 1.05 -19.30
C GLU A 35 7.07 0.93 -20.17
N GLN A 36 6.13 0.04 -19.84
CA GLN A 36 4.88 -0.13 -20.58
C GLN A 36 3.86 0.98 -20.27
N GLU A 37 2.86 1.16 -21.15
CA GLU A 37 1.75 2.07 -20.91
C GLU A 37 0.66 1.41 -20.05
N PHE A 38 0.27 2.08 -18.97
CA PHE A 38 -0.83 1.68 -18.10
C PHE A 38 -1.92 2.76 -18.07
N HIS A 39 -3.13 2.38 -17.65
CA HIS A 39 -4.29 3.27 -17.62
C HIS A 39 -4.36 4.18 -16.38
N PHE A 40 -3.31 4.20 -15.56
CA PHE A 40 -3.18 5.02 -14.36
C PHE A 40 -1.78 5.61 -14.28
N PHE A 41 -1.63 6.68 -13.50
CA PHE A 41 -0.34 7.31 -13.27
C PHE A 41 0.57 6.39 -12.44
N HIS A 42 1.79 6.16 -12.92
CA HIS A 42 2.82 5.39 -12.23
C HIS A 42 4.19 6.04 -12.42
N GLY A 43 5.20 5.48 -11.77
CA GLY A 43 6.59 5.89 -11.93
C GLY A 43 6.90 7.27 -11.35
N ARG A 44 7.99 7.86 -11.86
CA ARG A 44 8.50 9.16 -11.42
C ARG A 44 7.49 10.29 -11.60
N GLU A 45 6.85 10.37 -12.78
CA GLU A 45 5.92 11.45 -13.10
C GLU A 45 4.74 11.48 -12.11
N ALA A 46 4.20 10.31 -11.77
CA ALA A 46 3.16 10.18 -10.75
C ALA A 46 3.65 10.64 -9.38
N ALA A 47 4.83 10.18 -8.94
CA ALA A 47 5.38 10.60 -7.65
C ALA A 47 5.61 12.12 -7.57
N GLU A 48 6.13 12.74 -8.64
CA GLU A 48 6.31 14.20 -8.71
C GLU A 48 4.97 14.94 -8.66
N MET A 49 3.96 14.45 -9.40
CA MET A 49 2.60 14.99 -9.37
C MET A 49 1.98 14.96 -7.97
N PHE A 50 2.24 13.91 -7.19
CA PHE A 50 1.77 13.77 -5.81
C PHE A 50 2.65 14.49 -4.78
N GLY A 51 3.66 15.25 -5.23
CA GLY A 51 4.46 16.12 -4.38
C GLY A 51 5.54 15.39 -3.59
N TYR A 52 6.06 14.27 -4.11
CA TYR A 52 7.29 13.69 -3.57
C TYR A 52 8.45 14.65 -3.79
N GLN A 53 9.32 14.77 -2.79
CA GLN A 53 10.48 15.65 -2.91
C GLN A 53 11.43 15.12 -3.98
N ARG A 54 11.90 16.01 -4.84
CA ARG A 54 12.80 15.67 -5.94
C ARG A 54 14.05 14.91 -5.45
N ASP A 55 14.66 15.39 -4.38
CA ASP A 55 15.85 14.77 -3.78
C ASP A 55 15.59 13.34 -3.29
N TRP A 56 14.36 13.03 -2.84
CA TRP A 56 13.99 11.65 -2.48
C TRP A 56 13.97 10.75 -3.72
N LEU A 57 13.37 11.23 -4.81
CA LEU A 57 13.26 10.47 -6.04
C LEU A 57 14.61 10.33 -6.77
N GLU A 58 15.51 11.29 -6.62
CA GLU A 58 16.88 11.21 -7.16
C GLU A 58 17.76 10.24 -6.36
N ARG A 59 17.58 10.19 -5.03
CA ARG A 59 18.33 9.29 -4.15
C ARG A 59 17.82 7.84 -4.20
N ALA A 60 16.53 7.63 -4.46
CA ALA A 60 15.93 6.30 -4.46
C ALA A 60 16.45 5.43 -5.61
N PRO A 61 16.55 4.10 -5.44
CA PRO A 61 16.83 3.19 -6.54
C PRO A 61 15.85 3.42 -7.70
N ALA A 62 16.37 3.51 -8.93
CA ALA A 62 15.56 3.81 -10.11
C ALA A 62 14.40 2.82 -10.29
N GLY A 63 14.62 1.53 -9.99
CA GLY A 63 13.57 0.51 -10.01
C GLY A 63 12.44 0.78 -9.03
N ALA A 64 12.74 1.23 -7.80
CA ALA A 64 11.72 1.56 -6.81
C ALA A 64 10.84 2.72 -7.27
N VAL A 65 11.46 3.74 -7.88
CA VAL A 65 10.74 4.90 -8.44
C VAL A 65 9.90 4.49 -9.65
N ALA A 66 10.46 3.69 -10.55
CA ALA A 66 9.78 3.26 -11.77
C ALA A 66 8.56 2.37 -11.47
N SER A 67 8.65 1.52 -10.44
CA SER A 67 7.55 0.66 -9.98
C SER A 67 6.49 1.37 -9.13
N PHE A 68 6.61 2.67 -8.86
CA PHE A 68 5.65 3.40 -8.02
C PHE A 68 4.27 3.42 -8.67
N ALA A 69 3.24 3.01 -7.93
CA ALA A 69 1.84 3.02 -8.38
C ALA A 69 0.89 3.57 -7.31
N GLY A 70 1.39 4.46 -6.44
CA GLY A 70 0.59 5.14 -5.43
C GLY A 70 -0.31 6.20 -6.03
N VAL A 71 -1.27 6.68 -5.25
CA VAL A 71 -2.30 7.66 -5.66
C VAL A 71 -2.20 8.99 -4.90
N GLY A 72 -1.18 9.13 -4.07
CA GLY A 72 -0.89 10.34 -3.31
C GLY A 72 0.46 10.21 -2.59
N ASN A 73 0.67 11.04 -1.57
CA ASN A 73 1.92 11.07 -0.79
C ASN A 73 1.62 11.00 0.72
N PRO A 74 1.76 9.82 1.36
CA PRO A 74 1.48 9.66 2.78
C PRO A 74 2.51 10.37 3.68
N HIS A 75 3.69 10.75 3.15
CA HIS A 75 4.73 11.43 3.94
C HIS A 75 4.38 12.87 4.31
N LEU A 76 3.46 13.52 3.60
CA LEU A 76 3.03 14.89 3.88
C LEU A 76 2.35 15.06 5.27
N ARG A 77 1.80 13.96 5.81
CA ARG A 77 1.05 13.97 7.07
C ARG A 77 1.57 12.94 8.08
N SER A 78 2.50 12.07 7.69
CA SER A 78 3.06 11.03 8.57
C SER A 78 3.92 11.60 9.69
N ARG A 79 4.56 12.76 9.50
CA ARG A 79 5.40 13.43 10.53
C ARG A 79 6.42 12.47 11.17
N LEU A 80 7.03 11.57 10.41
CA LEU A 80 7.96 10.55 10.92
C LEU A 80 9.08 11.18 11.75
N GLN A 81 9.47 10.50 12.83
CA GLN A 81 10.53 10.92 13.75
C GLN A 81 11.65 9.86 13.78
N PRO A 82 12.90 10.28 14.03
CA PRO A 82 13.99 9.34 14.23
C PRO A 82 13.69 8.29 15.31
N GLY A 83 14.01 7.03 15.05
CA GLY A 83 13.81 5.91 15.98
C GLY A 83 12.43 5.25 15.96
N GLU A 84 11.48 5.76 15.17
CA GLU A 84 10.15 5.17 15.11
C GLU A 84 10.10 3.86 14.31
N THR A 85 9.15 3.00 14.69
CA THR A 85 8.75 1.82 13.92
C THR A 85 7.59 2.19 12.99
N VAL A 86 7.79 2.05 11.69
CA VAL A 86 6.82 2.37 10.64
C VAL A 86 6.32 1.08 10.00
N LEU A 87 5.01 1.00 9.79
CA LEU A 87 4.38 0.00 8.92
C LEU A 87 3.94 0.66 7.61
N ASP A 88 4.42 0.16 6.49
CA ASP A 88 3.97 0.49 5.14
C ASP A 88 2.99 -0.59 4.66
N LEU A 89 1.71 -0.26 4.66
CA LEU A 89 0.64 -1.18 4.29
C LEU A 89 0.38 -1.11 2.78
N GLY A 90 0.68 -2.22 2.09
CA GLY A 90 0.72 -2.30 0.63
C GLY A 90 2.01 -1.74 0.08
N SER A 91 3.15 -2.18 0.63
CA SER A 91 4.46 -1.55 0.38
C SER A 91 4.94 -1.63 -1.08
N GLY A 92 4.37 -2.52 -1.90
CA GLY A 92 4.75 -2.70 -3.29
C GLY A 92 6.25 -2.93 -3.43
N ALA A 93 6.88 -2.25 -4.39
CA ALA A 93 8.33 -2.30 -4.60
C ALA A 93 9.14 -1.39 -3.65
N GLY A 94 8.51 -0.79 -2.63
CA GLY A 94 9.18 -0.21 -1.47
C GLY A 94 9.56 1.27 -1.53
N LEU A 95 9.06 2.09 -2.48
CA LEU A 95 9.42 3.51 -2.54
C LEU A 95 9.09 4.24 -1.22
N ASP A 96 7.86 4.09 -0.72
CA ASP A 96 7.39 4.73 0.51
C ASP A 96 8.14 4.18 1.75
N SER A 97 8.39 2.86 1.79
CA SER A 97 9.23 2.21 2.79
C SER A 97 10.66 2.77 2.86
N ILE A 98 11.31 2.99 1.70
CA ILE A 98 12.68 3.54 1.63
C ILE A 98 12.70 4.98 2.16
N ILE A 99 11.74 5.80 1.72
CA ILE A 99 11.62 7.20 2.15
C ILE A 99 11.30 7.29 3.64
N ALA A 100 10.49 6.37 4.17
CA ALA A 100 10.25 6.24 5.60
C ALA A 100 11.55 5.90 6.35
N GLY A 101 12.33 4.94 5.84
CA GLY A 101 13.60 4.52 6.41
C GLY A 101 14.61 5.66 6.55
N TRP A 102 14.69 6.55 5.56
CA TRP A 102 15.54 7.74 5.66
C TRP A 102 15.09 8.73 6.74
N GLN A 103 13.78 8.86 6.98
CA GLN A 103 13.24 9.80 7.96
C GLN A 103 13.38 9.27 9.39
N VAL A 104 13.16 7.98 9.61
CA VAL A 104 13.30 7.36 10.95
C VAL A 104 14.76 7.04 11.29
N GLY A 105 15.64 7.03 10.29
CA GLY A 105 17.08 6.84 10.48
C GLY A 105 17.46 5.45 10.97
N VAL A 106 18.75 5.26 11.27
CA VAL A 106 19.34 3.95 11.59
C VAL A 106 18.83 3.32 12.89
N SER A 107 18.24 4.11 13.78
CA SER A 107 17.61 3.63 15.02
C SER A 107 16.13 3.28 14.84
N GLY A 108 15.53 3.62 13.70
CA GLY A 108 14.15 3.29 13.38
C GLY A 108 14.04 1.98 12.62
N HIS A 109 12.80 1.54 12.43
CA HIS A 109 12.49 0.27 11.76
C HIS A 109 11.35 0.47 10.76
N VAL A 110 11.46 -0.14 9.58
CA VAL A 110 10.40 -0.13 8.57
C VAL A 110 9.97 -1.56 8.28
N LEU A 111 8.68 -1.80 8.49
CA LEU A 111 7.98 -3.02 8.15
C LEU A 111 7.11 -2.76 6.91
N GLY A 112 7.27 -3.54 5.86
CA GLY A 112 6.33 -3.58 4.72
C GLY A 112 5.37 -4.75 4.87
N VAL A 113 4.12 -4.57 4.47
CA VAL A 113 3.18 -5.69 4.27
C VAL A 113 2.64 -5.62 2.86
N ASP A 114 2.81 -6.70 2.11
CA ASP A 114 2.27 -6.82 0.76
C ASP A 114 1.68 -8.22 0.54
N LEU A 115 0.65 -8.32 -0.30
CA LEU A 115 0.02 -9.60 -0.62
C LEU A 115 0.90 -10.44 -1.54
N ASN A 116 1.73 -9.79 -2.35
CA ASN A 116 2.61 -10.42 -3.33
C ASN A 116 4.04 -10.59 -2.77
N PRO A 117 4.51 -11.84 -2.56
CA PRO A 117 5.87 -12.07 -2.07
C PRO A 117 6.96 -11.57 -3.04
N HIS A 118 6.65 -11.44 -4.34
CA HIS A 118 7.58 -10.86 -5.32
C HIS A 118 7.83 -9.37 -5.03
N MET A 119 6.78 -8.62 -4.67
CA MET A 119 6.91 -7.21 -4.29
C MET A 119 7.75 -7.06 -3.03
N CYS A 120 7.54 -7.93 -2.04
CA CYS A 120 8.37 -7.94 -0.83
C CYS A 120 9.87 -8.12 -1.14
N ALA A 121 10.22 -9.09 -1.98
CA ALA A 121 11.61 -9.32 -2.36
C ALA A 121 12.22 -8.09 -3.07
N LYS A 122 11.46 -7.41 -3.93
CA LYS A 122 11.89 -6.18 -4.61
C LYS A 122 12.06 -5.02 -3.63
N ALA A 123 11.13 -4.84 -2.72
CA ALA A 123 11.18 -3.79 -1.71
C ALA A 123 12.42 -3.91 -0.82
N GLU A 124 12.69 -5.13 -0.32
CA GLU A 124 13.89 -5.40 0.49
C GLU A 124 15.19 -5.17 -0.30
N ALA A 125 15.25 -5.63 -1.57
CA ALA A 125 16.40 -5.40 -2.44
C ALA A 125 16.62 -3.91 -2.72
N HIS A 126 15.56 -3.14 -2.97
CA HIS A 126 15.64 -1.70 -3.17
C HIS A 126 16.07 -0.97 -1.89
N ALA A 127 15.56 -1.36 -0.72
CA ALA A 127 16.00 -0.79 0.55
C ALA A 127 17.50 -1.02 0.80
N ALA A 128 17.99 -2.23 0.50
CA ALA A 128 19.42 -2.54 0.57
C ALA A 128 20.24 -1.66 -0.39
N LEU A 129 19.80 -1.48 -1.64
CA LEU A 129 20.45 -0.58 -2.61
C LEU A 129 20.44 0.89 -2.16
N ALA A 130 19.43 1.30 -1.40
CA ALA A 130 19.33 2.63 -0.82
C ALA A 130 20.20 2.83 0.45
N GLY A 131 20.97 1.80 0.85
CA GLY A 131 21.83 1.82 2.04
C GLY A 131 21.07 1.66 3.36
N GLY A 132 19.86 1.10 3.32
CA GLY A 132 19.02 0.84 4.49
C GLY A 132 18.59 -0.62 4.59
N THR A 133 17.69 -0.89 5.52
CA THR A 133 17.06 -2.19 5.68
C THR A 133 15.57 -1.99 5.94
N MET A 134 14.75 -2.86 5.34
CA MET A 134 13.35 -3.03 5.72
C MET A 134 13.07 -4.53 5.83
N GLU A 135 12.02 -4.89 6.55
CA GLU A 135 11.48 -6.24 6.57
C GLU A 135 10.12 -6.22 5.86
N CYS A 136 9.93 -7.02 4.80
CA CYS A 136 8.64 -7.16 4.17
C CYS A 136 7.99 -8.50 4.51
N ARG A 137 6.76 -8.46 4.99
CA ARG A 137 5.97 -9.64 5.32
C ARG A 137 4.88 -9.84 4.29
N LYS A 138 4.81 -11.04 3.73
CA LYS A 138 3.63 -11.45 2.97
C LYS A 138 2.42 -11.45 3.90
N GLY A 139 1.39 -10.67 3.58
CA GLY A 139 0.19 -10.56 4.40
C GLY A 139 -0.96 -9.85 3.70
N THR A 140 -2.10 -9.77 4.37
CA THR A 140 -3.25 -9.00 3.89
C THR A 140 -3.48 -7.81 4.80
N MET A 141 -4.12 -6.76 4.29
CA MET A 141 -4.52 -5.62 5.13
C MET A 141 -5.66 -5.97 6.10
N GLU A 142 -6.38 -7.06 5.86
CA GLU A 142 -7.41 -7.60 6.74
C GLU A 142 -6.86 -8.50 7.87
N ASP A 143 -5.60 -8.93 7.77
CA ASP A 143 -4.91 -9.80 8.72
C ASP A 143 -3.40 -9.47 8.67
N ILE A 144 -3.03 -8.39 9.37
CA ILE A 144 -1.68 -7.82 9.32
C ILE A 144 -0.76 -8.70 10.17
N PRO A 145 0.31 -9.29 9.61
CA PRO A 145 1.20 -10.22 10.31
C PRO A 145 2.21 -9.48 11.21
N VAL A 146 1.70 -8.58 12.06
CA VAL A 146 2.45 -7.71 12.96
C VAL A 146 1.80 -7.75 14.36
N PRO A 147 2.57 -7.76 15.46
CA PRO A 147 2.01 -7.81 16.81
C PRO A 147 1.14 -6.59 17.16
N ASP A 148 0.26 -6.77 18.13
CA ASP A 148 -0.55 -5.69 18.71
C ASP A 148 0.35 -4.57 19.27
N ALA A 149 -0.11 -3.33 19.16
CA ALA A 149 0.52 -2.16 19.76
C ALA A 149 2.05 -2.10 19.58
N SER A 150 2.54 -2.38 18.37
CA SER A 150 3.97 -2.54 18.07
C SER A 150 4.52 -1.49 17.11
N VAL A 151 3.67 -0.74 16.40
CA VAL A 151 4.11 0.27 15.42
C VAL A 151 3.74 1.68 15.88
N ASP A 152 4.64 2.65 15.65
CA ASP A 152 4.44 4.05 16.00
C ASP A 152 3.63 4.78 14.93
N VAL A 153 3.88 4.43 13.66
CA VAL A 153 3.25 5.06 12.49
C VAL A 153 2.86 4.02 11.47
N ILE A 154 1.67 4.17 10.88
CA ILE A 154 1.27 3.42 9.70
C ILE A 154 1.14 4.39 8.52
N ILE A 155 1.74 4.04 7.40
CA ILE A 155 1.54 4.68 6.11
C ILE A 155 0.84 3.72 5.16
N SER A 156 0.03 4.25 4.24
CA SER A 156 -0.60 3.47 3.18
C SER A 156 -0.91 4.37 1.98
N ASN A 157 -0.75 3.83 0.78
CA ASN A 157 -0.89 4.57 -0.47
C ASN A 157 -1.68 3.78 -1.51
N GLY A 158 -2.97 4.10 -1.67
CA GLY A 158 -3.82 3.59 -2.75
C GLY A 158 -4.31 2.15 -2.64
N VAL A 159 -4.10 1.48 -1.50
CA VAL A 159 -4.44 0.05 -1.36
C VAL A 159 -5.72 -0.22 -0.57
N ILE A 160 -6.18 0.68 0.32
CA ILE A 160 -7.31 0.38 1.21
C ILE A 160 -8.62 0.20 0.41
N ASN A 161 -8.77 0.93 -0.69
CA ASN A 161 -9.90 0.77 -1.62
C ASN A 161 -9.96 -0.59 -2.33
N LEU A 162 -8.87 -1.36 -2.31
CA LEU A 162 -8.83 -2.73 -2.86
C LEU A 162 -9.43 -3.76 -1.89
N SER A 163 -9.69 -3.39 -0.63
CA SER A 163 -10.33 -4.27 0.33
C SER A 163 -11.86 -4.22 0.26
N PHE A 164 -12.46 -5.40 0.19
CA PHE A 164 -13.90 -5.62 0.39
C PHE A 164 -14.32 -5.49 1.86
N ARG A 165 -13.34 -5.49 2.77
CA ARG A 165 -13.55 -5.55 4.22
C ARG A 165 -12.86 -4.39 4.92
N LYS A 166 -13.05 -3.16 4.43
CA LYS A 166 -12.43 -1.94 4.98
C LYS A 166 -12.57 -1.80 6.50
N ARG A 167 -13.72 -2.15 7.09
CA ARG A 167 -13.89 -2.11 8.56
C ARG A 167 -12.90 -3.02 9.29
N ARG A 168 -12.60 -4.20 8.73
CA ARG A 168 -11.59 -5.10 9.27
C ARG A 168 -10.20 -4.50 9.11
N VAL A 169 -9.90 -3.88 7.96
CA VAL A 169 -8.64 -3.15 7.73
C VAL A 169 -8.44 -2.07 8.81
N ILE A 170 -9.43 -1.20 9.03
CA ILE A 170 -9.33 -0.17 10.08
C ILE A 170 -9.14 -0.79 11.47
N GLY A 171 -9.79 -1.93 11.76
CA GLY A 171 -9.59 -2.67 13.00
C GLY A 171 -8.15 -3.20 13.17
N GLU A 172 -7.56 -3.73 12.11
CA GLU A 172 -6.18 -4.20 12.10
C GLU A 172 -5.17 -3.05 12.24
N LEU A 173 -5.42 -1.93 11.53
CA LEU A 173 -4.63 -0.71 11.70
C LEU A 173 -4.61 -0.26 13.16
N TYR A 174 -5.79 -0.24 13.81
CA TYR A 174 -5.89 0.10 15.23
C TYR A 174 -5.17 -0.92 16.13
N ARG A 175 -5.31 -2.22 15.83
CA ARG A 175 -4.70 -3.31 16.62
C ARG A 175 -3.17 -3.18 16.68
N VAL A 176 -2.52 -2.97 15.54
CA VAL A 176 -1.05 -2.95 15.47
C VAL A 176 -0.45 -1.64 15.96
N LEU A 177 -1.22 -0.55 15.93
CA LEU A 177 -0.77 0.78 16.33
C LEU A 177 -0.59 0.89 17.85
N LYS A 178 0.54 1.43 18.29
CA LYS A 178 0.76 1.77 19.71
C LYS A 178 -0.25 2.82 20.18
N PRO A 179 -0.59 2.86 21.48
CA PRO A 179 -1.29 3.99 22.05
C PRO A 179 -0.56 5.31 21.76
N GLY A 180 -1.26 6.28 21.16
CA GLY A 180 -0.67 7.55 20.74
C GLY A 180 0.05 7.52 19.38
N GLY A 181 0.10 6.36 18.72
CA GLY A 181 0.57 6.24 17.34
C GLY A 181 -0.35 6.94 16.34
N ARG A 182 0.08 7.03 15.09
CA ARG A 182 -0.64 7.75 14.03
C ARG A 182 -0.71 6.97 12.72
N VAL A 183 -1.73 7.30 11.93
CA VAL A 183 -1.96 6.70 10.62
C VAL A 183 -1.98 7.82 9.58
N SER A 184 -1.24 7.63 8.48
CA SER A 184 -1.21 8.54 7.34
C SER A 184 -1.57 7.77 6.07
N ILE A 185 -2.78 8.00 5.56
CA ILE A 185 -3.31 7.32 4.37
C ILE A 185 -3.43 8.33 3.25
N ALA A 186 -2.91 7.96 2.08
CA ALA A 186 -3.27 8.56 0.80
C ALA A 186 -4.12 7.55 0.03
N ASP A 187 -5.36 7.90 -0.30
CA ASP A 187 -6.23 7.04 -1.11
C ASP A 187 -7.23 7.89 -1.91
N ILE A 188 -7.82 7.28 -2.94
CA ILE A 188 -8.84 7.91 -3.78
C ILE A 188 -10.16 7.93 -3.02
N VAL A 189 -10.87 9.06 -3.05
CA VAL A 189 -12.21 9.16 -2.49
C VAL A 189 -13.18 9.68 -3.53
N SER A 190 -14.40 9.16 -3.53
CA SER A 190 -15.47 9.67 -4.39
C SER A 190 -16.34 10.66 -3.64
N ALA A 191 -16.67 11.78 -4.28
CA ALA A 191 -17.62 12.75 -3.73
C ALA A 191 -19.07 12.24 -3.69
N LYS A 192 -19.37 11.19 -4.47
CA LYS A 192 -20.69 10.54 -4.54
C LYS A 192 -20.54 9.03 -4.38
N GLN A 193 -21.57 8.39 -3.84
CA GLN A 193 -21.60 6.93 -3.81
C GLN A 193 -21.52 6.38 -5.25
N LEU A 194 -20.55 5.50 -5.51
CA LEU A 194 -20.42 4.83 -6.80
C LEU A 194 -21.55 3.81 -6.98
N SER A 195 -22.00 3.62 -8.24
CA SER A 195 -22.99 2.59 -8.55
C SER A 195 -22.37 1.20 -8.42
N GLN A 196 -23.20 0.19 -8.15
CA GLN A 196 -22.75 -1.21 -8.06
C GLN A 196 -22.08 -1.71 -9.36
N SER A 197 -22.44 -1.15 -10.50
CA SER A 197 -21.81 -1.46 -11.79
C SER A 197 -20.37 -0.98 -11.90
N ILE A 198 -20.00 0.11 -11.23
CA ILE A 198 -18.62 0.63 -11.17
C ILE A 198 -17.84 -0.13 -10.11
N VAL A 199 -18.45 -0.35 -8.94
CA VAL A 199 -17.83 -1.10 -7.85
C VAL A 199 -17.44 -2.49 -8.33
N ASN A 200 -18.26 -3.18 -9.14
CA ASN A 200 -17.97 -4.54 -9.60
C ASN A 200 -17.12 -4.64 -10.88
N ASP A 201 -16.60 -3.53 -11.42
CA ASP A 201 -15.74 -3.55 -12.63
C ASP A 201 -14.27 -3.76 -12.22
N PRO A 202 -13.62 -4.88 -12.61
CA PRO A 202 -12.22 -5.15 -12.28
C PRO A 202 -11.23 -4.09 -12.78
N LYS A 203 -11.59 -3.33 -13.83
CA LYS A 203 -10.74 -2.31 -14.44
C LYS A 203 -10.88 -0.93 -13.80
N LEU A 204 -11.98 -0.70 -13.08
CA LEU A 204 -12.28 0.59 -12.44
C LEU A 204 -12.29 0.46 -10.92
N TRP A 205 -11.76 -0.64 -10.38
CA TRP A 205 -12.02 -1.06 -9.01
C TRP A 205 -11.73 0.05 -8.00
N ALA A 206 -12.83 0.60 -7.49
CA ALA A 206 -12.90 1.55 -6.40
C ALA A 206 -14.15 1.18 -5.61
N SER A 207 -13.98 0.86 -4.33
CA SER A 207 -15.07 0.46 -3.44
C SER A 207 -15.27 1.43 -2.28
#